data_AF-A0A0G1N188-F1
#
_entry.id   AF-A0A0G1N188-F1
#
_cell.length_a   1.000
_cell.length_b   1.000
_cell.length_c   1.000
_cell.angle_alpha   90.00
_cell.angle_beta   90.00
_cell.angle_gamma   90.00
#
_symmetry.space_group_name_H-M   'P 1'
#
loop_
_entity.id
_entity.type
_entity.pdbx_description
1 polymer ?
#
loop_
_entity_poly.entity_id
_entity_poly.type
_entity_poly.pdbx_seq_one_letter_code
_entity_poly.pdbx_strand_id
1 'polypeptide(L)'
;MTLNNKEGSLMVESMVAASLIVVGLLGIFTLISRSASMNKNAEAKVVASYLAAEGIEVVKNIIDSNVEKSYRTKWTWNMNLSGYYEVQYDSTVDTAKEVAYGSERYLNFDKVSGKYWYGAGDTTSFRRTVLIQVEGANDSEIHVRIKKDEMKKLFSPKKRFSGNRGFTVVEMLVALTVFSILLVVAVGIFLSALKNQRFITERISAGSNAGIALEQISRELRTGYFDPSLGAPLPNRATCLNSITFVSGQEAGISGKEAIVTYSLSNGRIFRSVSGGSGEALTAGNVLVENACFEIYQTNDVGNVECYPPRFFIRLAVASKDLKIENPAQSAPIMMQTVVSSRVLPREIKNDPFKCRGI
;
A
#
# COMPACT_ATOMS: atom_id res chain seq x y z
N MET A 1 7.83 -50.30 60.05
CA MET A 1 8.09 -49.88 58.66
C MET A 1 6.77 -49.37 58.09
N THR A 2 6.54 -48.06 58.12
CA THR A 2 5.28 -47.44 57.70
C THR A 2 5.33 -47.19 56.18
N LEU A 3 4.57 -47.97 55.42
CA LEU A 3 4.32 -47.69 54.01
C LEU A 3 3.32 -46.53 53.92
N ASN A 4 3.83 -45.30 53.79
CA ASN A 4 3.01 -44.15 53.45
C ASN A 4 2.51 -44.33 52.01
N ASN A 5 1.22 -44.60 51.89
CA ASN A 5 0.52 -44.81 50.64
C ASN A 5 0.49 -43.50 49.82
N LYS A 6 1.16 -43.47 48.65
CA LYS A 6 1.22 -42.33 47.72
C LYS A 6 0.18 -42.41 46.58
N GLU A 7 -0.86 -43.23 46.70
CA GLU A 7 -1.75 -43.52 45.57
C GLU A 7 -2.85 -42.47 45.31
N GLY A 8 -2.98 -41.43 46.14
CA GLY A 8 -3.91 -40.30 45.90
C GLY A 8 -3.34 -39.10 45.14
N SER A 9 -2.01 -39.04 44.92
CA SER A 9 -1.31 -37.85 44.39
C SER A 9 -1.38 -37.74 42.86
N LEU A 10 -1.46 -38.87 42.15
CA LEU A 10 -1.32 -38.92 40.69
C LEU A 10 -2.48 -38.22 39.95
N MET A 11 -3.69 -38.27 40.51
CA MET A 11 -4.88 -37.66 39.89
C MET A 11 -4.89 -36.14 40.00
N VAL A 12 -4.57 -35.60 41.17
CA VAL A 12 -4.47 -34.14 41.35
C VAL A 12 -3.32 -33.59 40.52
N GLU A 13 -2.20 -34.31 40.45
CA GLU A 13 -1.03 -33.92 39.66
C GLU A 13 -1.32 -33.89 38.16
N SER A 14 -2.07 -34.86 37.63
CA SER A 14 -2.50 -34.86 36.22
C SER A 14 -3.53 -33.77 35.91
N MET A 15 -4.43 -33.42 36.84
CA MET A 15 -5.34 -32.28 36.67
C MET A 15 -4.60 -30.94 36.69
N VAL A 16 -3.62 -30.79 37.58
CA VAL A 16 -2.76 -29.60 37.64
C VAL A 16 -1.89 -29.51 36.38
N ALA A 17 -1.30 -30.62 35.92
CA ALA A 17 -0.53 -30.65 34.69
C ALA A 17 -1.40 -30.30 33.46
N ALA A 18 -2.60 -30.86 33.35
CA ALA A 18 -3.52 -30.57 32.26
C ALA A 18 -3.98 -29.10 32.25
N SER A 19 -4.26 -28.51 33.42
CA SER A 19 -4.63 -27.10 33.54
C SER A 19 -3.47 -26.16 33.21
N LEU A 20 -2.25 -26.50 33.59
CA LEU A 20 -1.04 -25.75 33.18
C LEU A 20 -0.83 -25.80 31.66
N ILE A 21 -1.07 -26.94 31.02
CA ILE A 21 -0.98 -27.08 29.56
C ILE A 21 -2.03 -26.19 28.87
N VAL A 22 -3.27 -26.15 29.36
CA VAL A 22 -4.33 -25.29 28.80
C VAL A 22 -4.00 -23.81 28.97
N VAL A 23 -3.55 -23.40 30.16
CA VAL A 23 -3.13 -22.00 30.38
C VAL A 23 -1.96 -21.63 29.48
N GLY A 24 -1.00 -22.54 29.28
CA GLY A 24 0.11 -22.36 28.34
C GLY A 24 -0.37 -22.21 26.89
N LEU A 25 -1.25 -23.09 26.43
CA LEU A 25 -1.83 -23.05 25.09
C LEU A 25 -2.67 -21.78 24.85
N LEU A 26 -3.47 -21.35 25.83
CA LEU A 26 -4.23 -20.10 25.75
C LEU A 26 -3.31 -18.86 25.72
N GLY A 27 -2.18 -18.91 26.44
CA GLY A 27 -1.14 -17.89 26.37
C GLY A 27 -0.54 -17.78 24.97
N ILE A 28 -0.15 -18.91 24.38
CA ILE A 28 0.36 -19.01 22.99
C ILE A 28 -0.70 -18.50 22.01
N PHE A 29 -1.97 -18.88 22.20
CA PHE A 29 -3.08 -18.42 21.37
C PHE A 29 -3.28 -16.89 21.43
N THR A 30 -3.18 -16.30 22.61
CA THR A 30 -3.29 -14.85 22.79
C THR A 30 -2.16 -14.12 22.06
N LEU A 31 -0.95 -14.68 22.09
CA LEU A 31 0.21 -14.14 21.36
C LEU A 31 0.03 -14.27 19.84
N ILE A 32 -0.41 -15.42 19.33
CA ILE A 32 -0.67 -15.63 17.89
C ILE A 32 -1.81 -14.72 17.41
N SER A 33 -2.90 -14.61 18.17
CA SER A 33 -4.04 -13.74 17.82
C SER A 33 -3.66 -12.27 17.81
N ARG A 34 -2.86 -11.82 18.78
CA ARG A 34 -2.30 -10.46 18.78
C ARG A 34 -1.37 -10.24 17.59
N SER A 35 -0.48 -11.18 17.29
CA SER A 35 0.43 -11.12 16.15
C SER A 35 -0.33 -11.02 14.81
N ALA A 36 -1.35 -11.86 14.60
CA ALA A 36 -2.20 -11.81 13.41
C ALA A 36 -3.01 -10.51 13.32
N SER A 37 -3.51 -9.99 14.45
CA SER A 37 -4.19 -8.69 14.48
C SER A 37 -3.25 -7.53 14.15
N MET A 38 -1.99 -7.58 14.58
CA MET A 38 -0.97 -6.59 14.20
C MET A 38 -0.69 -6.64 12.68
N ASN A 39 -0.80 -7.80 12.05
CA ASN A 39 -0.62 -7.94 10.61
C ASN A 39 -1.80 -7.41 9.77
N LYS A 40 -3.04 -7.38 10.29
CA LYS A 40 -4.15 -6.66 9.60
C LYS A 40 -3.82 -5.17 9.40
N ASN A 41 -3.00 -4.59 10.27
CA ASN A 41 -2.54 -3.22 10.12
C ASN A 41 -1.40 -3.07 9.11
N ALA A 42 -0.73 -4.16 8.70
CA ALA A 42 0.36 -4.12 7.73
C ALA A 42 -0.13 -3.73 6.33
N GLU A 43 -1.27 -4.26 5.87
CA GLU A 43 -1.84 -3.89 4.56
C GLU A 43 -2.21 -2.41 4.52
N ALA A 44 -2.91 -1.92 5.53
CA ALA A 44 -3.22 -0.50 5.65
C ALA A 44 -1.96 0.37 5.71
N LYS A 45 -0.86 -0.12 6.32
CA LYS A 45 0.43 0.58 6.33
C LYS A 45 1.05 0.65 4.93
N VAL A 46 1.01 -0.42 4.16
CA VAL A 46 1.52 -0.42 2.77
C VAL A 46 0.76 0.60 1.92
N VAL A 47 -0.57 0.56 1.96
CA VAL A 47 -1.41 1.52 1.23
C VAL A 47 -1.13 2.94 1.71
N ALA A 48 -1.08 3.18 3.02
CA ALA A 48 -0.76 4.49 3.59
C ALA A 48 0.61 5.01 3.14
N SER A 49 1.65 4.17 3.13
CA SER A 49 2.98 4.57 2.67
C SER A 49 2.98 5.01 1.22
N TYR A 50 2.30 4.27 0.34
CA TYR A 50 2.16 4.63 -1.07
C TYR A 50 1.34 5.91 -1.27
N LEU A 51 0.25 6.10 -0.51
CA LEU A 51 -0.51 7.36 -0.52
C LEU A 51 0.30 8.56 -0.02
N ALA A 52 1.25 8.33 0.90
CA ALA A 52 2.19 9.36 1.39
C ALA A 52 3.18 9.75 0.30
N ALA A 53 3.81 8.76 -0.32
CA ALA A 53 4.75 8.96 -1.41
C ALA A 53 4.08 9.68 -2.58
N GLU A 54 2.85 9.28 -2.93
CA GLU A 54 2.02 9.97 -3.92
C GLU A 54 1.85 11.46 -3.59
N GLY A 55 1.58 11.80 -2.32
CA GLY A 55 1.43 13.19 -1.90
C GLY A 55 2.70 14.03 -2.11
N ILE A 56 3.88 13.47 -1.83
CA ILE A 56 5.17 14.15 -2.08
C ILE A 56 5.37 14.39 -3.58
N GLU A 57 5.08 13.37 -4.40
CA GLU A 57 5.25 13.43 -5.85
C GLU A 57 4.29 14.41 -6.52
N VAL A 58 3.06 14.51 -6.02
CA VAL A 58 2.09 15.53 -6.46
C VAL A 58 2.62 16.93 -6.17
N VAL A 59 3.12 17.19 -4.94
CA VAL A 59 3.67 18.51 -4.60
C VAL A 59 4.91 18.84 -5.42
N LYS A 60 5.80 17.87 -5.63
CA LYS A 60 6.95 18.05 -6.53
C LYS A 60 6.51 18.38 -7.95
N ASN A 61 5.50 17.71 -8.48
CA ASN A 61 4.95 18.02 -9.81
C ASN A 61 4.38 19.44 -9.88
N ILE A 62 3.74 19.93 -8.81
CA ILE A 62 3.27 21.32 -8.71
C ILE A 62 4.45 22.30 -8.73
N ILE A 63 5.51 22.04 -7.97
CA ILE A 63 6.74 22.86 -7.97
C ILE A 63 7.37 22.89 -9.37
N ASP A 64 7.57 21.73 -9.98
CA ASP A 64 8.16 21.61 -11.33
C ASP A 64 7.28 22.35 -12.36
N SER A 65 5.95 22.30 -12.20
CA SER A 65 4.99 23.06 -13.03
C SER A 65 5.11 24.57 -12.84
N ASN A 66 5.27 25.04 -11.59
CA ASN A 66 5.49 26.45 -11.29
C ASN A 66 6.84 26.96 -11.86
N VAL A 67 7.88 26.14 -11.77
CA VAL A 67 9.19 26.41 -12.39
C VAL A 67 9.04 26.56 -13.90
N GLU A 68 8.35 25.65 -14.56
CA GLU A 68 8.13 25.73 -16.02
C GLU A 68 7.30 26.98 -16.40
N LYS A 69 6.28 27.32 -15.60
CA LYS A 69 5.48 28.54 -15.75
C LYS A 69 6.33 29.82 -15.55
N SER A 70 7.35 29.79 -14.68
CA SER A 70 8.24 30.93 -14.41
C SER A 70 9.12 31.33 -15.60
N TYR A 71 9.39 30.39 -16.52
CA TYR A 71 10.15 30.72 -17.73
C TYR A 71 9.33 31.46 -18.77
N ARG A 72 8.00 31.31 -18.74
CA ARG A 72 7.05 31.88 -19.71
C ARG A 72 6.28 33.08 -19.17
N THR A 73 6.27 33.27 -17.85
CA THR A 73 5.47 34.28 -17.15
C THR A 73 6.21 34.81 -15.93
N LYS A 74 5.69 35.85 -15.27
CA LYS A 74 6.27 36.37 -14.01
C LYS A 74 5.99 35.48 -12.77
N TRP A 75 5.51 34.26 -12.97
CA TRP A 75 5.19 33.32 -11.89
C TRP A 75 6.46 32.88 -11.17
N THR A 76 6.43 32.74 -9.84
CA THR A 76 7.57 32.20 -9.07
C THR A 76 7.34 30.73 -8.75
N TRP A 77 8.44 29.99 -8.58
CA TRP A 77 8.38 28.55 -8.30
C TRP A 77 7.55 28.21 -7.03
N ASN A 78 7.54 29.10 -6.04
CA ASN A 78 6.87 28.96 -4.75
C ASN A 78 5.48 29.63 -4.67
N MET A 79 4.95 30.15 -5.79
CA MET A 79 3.68 30.86 -5.80
C MET A 79 2.53 29.91 -5.42
N ASN A 80 1.69 30.33 -4.47
CA ASN A 80 0.56 29.57 -3.91
C ASN A 80 0.93 28.20 -3.33
N LEU A 81 2.14 28.07 -2.78
CA LEU A 81 2.64 26.80 -2.24
C LEU A 81 2.81 26.79 -0.73
N SER A 82 2.44 27.84 0.02
CA SER A 82 2.50 27.81 1.49
C SER A 82 1.15 27.42 2.08
N GLY A 83 1.13 26.54 3.07
CA GLY A 83 -0.10 26.15 3.77
C GLY A 83 -0.27 24.64 3.98
N TYR A 84 -1.48 24.26 4.36
CA TYR A 84 -1.84 22.88 4.67
C TYR A 84 -2.89 22.38 3.68
N TYR A 85 -2.56 21.38 2.88
CA TYR A 85 -3.35 21.03 1.70
C TYR A 85 -3.84 19.58 1.71
N GLU A 86 -5.10 19.40 1.33
CA GLU A 86 -5.62 18.14 0.80
C GLU A 86 -5.19 18.02 -0.67
N VAL A 87 -4.30 17.07 -0.95
CA VAL A 87 -3.82 16.78 -2.31
C VAL A 87 -4.32 15.43 -2.77
N GLN A 88 -4.55 15.26 -4.08
CA GLN A 88 -4.84 13.99 -4.74
C GLN A 88 -4.02 13.78 -6.00
N TYR A 89 -4.08 12.56 -6.54
CA TYR A 89 -3.22 12.09 -7.64
C TYR A 89 -3.20 13.04 -8.85
N ASP A 90 -4.29 13.77 -9.08
CA ASP A 90 -4.46 14.72 -10.16
C ASP A 90 -4.40 16.20 -9.73
N SER A 91 -4.20 16.52 -8.44
CA SER A 91 -4.15 17.89 -7.93
C SER A 91 -3.08 18.74 -8.63
N THR A 92 -3.41 20.00 -8.84
CA THR A 92 -2.57 21.09 -9.34
C THR A 92 -2.54 22.19 -8.27
N VAL A 93 -1.79 23.28 -8.51
CA VAL A 93 -1.72 24.41 -7.57
C VAL A 93 -3.11 25.01 -7.27
N ASP A 94 -4.00 25.06 -8.27
CA ASP A 94 -5.33 25.67 -8.14
C ASP A 94 -6.42 24.70 -7.64
N THR A 95 -6.20 23.39 -7.80
CA THR A 95 -7.17 22.36 -7.39
C THR A 95 -6.82 21.71 -6.04
N ALA A 96 -5.59 21.88 -5.56
CA ALA A 96 -5.21 21.52 -4.20
C ALA A 96 -6.01 22.39 -3.22
N LYS A 97 -6.73 21.74 -2.30
CA LYS A 97 -7.60 22.44 -1.36
C LYS A 97 -6.81 22.75 -0.08
N GLU A 98 -6.61 24.03 0.20
CA GLU A 98 -6.11 24.45 1.51
C GLU A 98 -7.16 24.15 2.59
N VAL A 99 -6.72 23.58 3.71
CA VAL A 99 -7.56 23.21 4.84
C VAL A 99 -6.90 23.60 6.16
N ALA A 100 -7.70 23.90 7.18
CA ALA A 100 -7.16 24.13 8.51
C ALA A 100 -6.63 22.80 9.10
N TYR A 101 -5.55 22.89 9.88
CA TYR A 101 -5.04 21.74 10.62
C TYR A 101 -6.14 21.12 11.51
N GLY A 102 -6.32 19.80 11.43
CA GLY A 102 -7.36 19.05 12.17
C GLY A 102 -8.73 18.98 11.49
N SER A 103 -8.92 19.65 10.34
CA SER A 103 -10.18 19.63 9.56
C SER A 103 -10.13 18.70 8.34
N GLU A 104 -9.16 17.79 8.29
CA GLU A 104 -8.88 16.96 7.12
C GLU A 104 -9.95 15.90 6.90
N ARG A 105 -10.40 15.75 5.65
CA ARG A 105 -11.33 14.71 5.23
C ARG A 105 -10.63 13.37 5.03
N TYR A 106 -11.42 12.31 5.18
CA TYR A 106 -11.02 10.98 4.76
C TYR A 106 -11.02 10.87 3.23
N LEU A 107 -10.06 10.13 2.68
CA LEU A 107 -10.07 9.71 1.29
C LEU A 107 -11.19 8.70 1.07
N ASN A 108 -11.88 8.81 -0.05
CA ASN A 108 -12.84 7.83 -0.53
C ASN A 108 -12.15 6.86 -1.47
N PHE A 109 -12.58 5.60 -1.46
CA PHE A 109 -12.18 4.58 -2.42
C PHE A 109 -13.31 4.35 -3.41
N ASP A 110 -13.06 4.68 -4.67
CA ASP A 110 -13.97 4.36 -5.75
C ASP A 110 -13.72 2.93 -6.24
N LYS A 111 -14.69 2.03 -6.03
CA LYS A 111 -14.61 0.64 -6.46
C LYS A 111 -14.60 0.48 -7.98
N VAL A 112 -15.09 1.47 -8.73
CA VAL A 112 -15.14 1.41 -10.20
C VAL A 112 -13.78 1.75 -10.79
N SER A 113 -13.20 2.90 -10.44
CA SER A 113 -11.87 3.29 -10.93
C SER A 113 -10.69 2.66 -10.16
N GLY A 114 -10.96 2.13 -8.95
CA GLY A 114 -9.96 1.60 -8.04
C GLY A 114 -9.10 2.67 -7.37
N LYS A 115 -9.51 3.95 -7.40
CA LYS A 115 -8.69 5.10 -6.96
C LYS A 115 -9.06 5.54 -5.54
N TYR A 116 -8.04 6.02 -4.81
CA TYR A 116 -8.23 6.80 -3.58
C TYR A 116 -8.21 8.30 -3.90
N TRP A 117 -9.30 9.00 -3.56
CA TRP A 117 -9.50 10.42 -3.90
C TRP A 117 -10.56 11.10 -3.05
N TYR A 118 -10.79 12.40 -3.22
CA TYR A 118 -11.81 13.16 -2.45
C TYR A 118 -13.18 13.27 -3.12
N GLY A 119 -13.39 12.56 -4.24
CA GLY A 119 -14.68 12.51 -4.94
C GLY A 119 -15.58 11.37 -4.47
N ALA A 120 -16.42 10.85 -5.37
CA ALA A 120 -17.37 9.78 -5.08
C ALA A 120 -16.67 8.45 -4.70
N GLY A 121 -17.20 7.73 -3.72
CA GLY A 121 -16.70 6.42 -3.31
C GLY A 121 -17.01 6.11 -1.85
N ASP A 122 -16.51 4.96 -1.38
CA ASP A 122 -16.67 4.54 0.00
C ASP A 122 -15.61 5.20 0.89
N THR A 123 -16.02 5.82 1.99
CA THR A 123 -15.10 6.48 2.91
C THR A 123 -14.12 5.48 3.55
N THR A 124 -12.83 5.78 3.45
CA THR A 124 -11.75 4.96 4.00
C THR A 124 -11.28 5.47 5.36
N SER A 125 -10.41 4.73 6.03
CA SER A 125 -9.73 5.19 7.25
C SER A 125 -8.53 6.12 6.99
N PHE A 126 -8.22 6.42 5.73
CA PHE A 126 -7.03 7.19 5.37
C PHE A 126 -7.36 8.68 5.30
N ARG A 127 -6.53 9.51 5.95
CA ARG A 127 -6.48 10.96 5.73
C ARG A 127 -5.11 11.30 5.16
N ARG A 128 -5.08 12.18 4.18
CA ARG A 128 -3.85 12.70 3.59
C ARG A 128 -3.85 14.22 3.66
N THR A 129 -2.73 14.77 4.09
CA THR A 129 -2.48 16.19 4.04
C THR A 129 -1.00 16.45 3.90
N VAL A 130 -0.67 17.51 3.18
CA VAL A 130 0.69 17.98 3.00
C VAL A 130 0.82 19.36 3.61
N LEU A 131 1.75 19.50 4.55
CA LEU A 131 2.17 20.80 5.05
C LEU A 131 3.34 21.26 4.20
N ILE A 132 3.21 22.43 3.60
CA ILE A 132 4.28 23.09 2.87
C ILE A 132 4.58 24.39 3.60
N GLN A 133 5.82 24.51 4.07
CA GLN A 133 6.33 25.71 4.74
C GLN A 133 7.56 26.18 3.98
N VAL A 134 7.53 27.45 3.56
CA VAL A 134 8.69 28.13 2.99
C VAL A 134 9.46 28.72 4.18
N GLU A 135 10.68 28.23 4.43
CA GLU A 135 11.50 28.66 5.57
C GLU A 135 12.62 29.60 5.07
N GLY A 136 12.52 30.88 5.43
CA GLY A 136 13.42 31.92 4.91
C GLY A 136 13.22 32.22 3.42
N ALA A 137 13.98 33.17 2.87
CA ALA A 137 13.83 33.58 1.47
C ALA A 137 14.20 32.49 0.43
N ASN A 138 14.89 31.41 0.84
CA ASN A 138 15.59 30.49 -0.07
C ASN A 138 15.51 28.99 0.26
N ASP A 139 14.80 28.53 1.30
CA ASP A 139 14.67 27.09 1.58
C ASP A 139 13.21 26.67 1.85
N SER A 140 12.86 25.42 1.56
CA SER A 140 11.50 24.89 1.78
C SER A 140 11.56 23.42 2.17
N GLU A 141 10.93 23.08 3.30
CA GLU A 141 10.82 21.71 3.80
C GLU A 141 9.38 21.20 3.68
N ILE A 142 9.21 19.96 3.20
CA ILE A 142 7.90 19.33 2.98
C ILE A 142 7.65 18.29 4.08
N HIS A 143 6.63 18.50 4.90
CA HIS A 143 6.20 17.52 5.91
C HIS A 143 4.90 16.83 5.49
N VAL A 144 4.98 15.54 5.18
CA VAL A 144 3.78 14.71 4.93
C VAL A 144 3.41 13.94 6.19
N ARG A 145 2.19 14.16 6.70
CA ARG A 145 1.66 13.47 7.88
C ARG A 145 0.43 12.64 7.50
N ILE A 146 0.50 11.33 7.75
CA ILE A 146 -0.64 10.42 7.65
C ILE A 146 -0.98 9.91 9.04
N LYS A 147 -2.22 10.15 9.49
CA LYS A 147 -2.75 9.61 10.74
C LYS A 147 -3.65 8.41 10.43
N LYS A 148 -3.45 7.32 11.19
CA LYS A 148 -4.38 6.20 11.28
C LYS A 148 -4.84 6.12 12.73
N ASP A 149 -6.15 6.22 12.96
CA ASP A 149 -6.70 6.12 14.32
C ASP A 149 -6.80 4.64 14.73
N GLU A 150 -6.11 4.27 15.82
CA GLU A 150 -6.25 2.95 16.45
C GLU A 150 -6.95 3.09 17.81
N MET A 151 -8.16 2.53 17.93
CA MET A 151 -8.89 2.44 19.19
C MET A 151 -8.28 1.39 20.12
N LYS A 152 -7.69 1.82 21.24
CA LYS A 152 -7.24 0.94 22.34
C LYS A 152 -8.35 0.78 23.38
N LYS A 153 -8.92 -0.43 23.52
CA LYS A 153 -9.71 -0.81 24.69
C LYS A 153 -8.78 -1.32 25.79
N LEU A 154 -8.84 -0.68 26.96
CA LEU A 154 -8.27 -1.13 28.22
C LEU A 154 -9.14 -2.25 28.80
N PHE A 155 -8.54 -3.42 29.03
CA PHE A 155 -9.13 -4.45 29.88
C PHE A 155 -8.27 -4.64 31.13
N SER A 156 -8.90 -4.42 32.29
CA SER A 156 -8.35 -4.73 33.61
C SER A 156 -8.88 -6.08 34.11
N PRO A 157 -8.06 -6.97 34.69
CA PRO A 157 -8.59 -8.12 35.41
C PRO A 157 -8.61 -7.86 36.94
N LYS A 158 -9.71 -8.28 37.59
CA LYS A 158 -9.86 -8.61 39.03
C LYS A 158 -10.65 -9.93 39.06
N LYS A 159 -10.55 -10.86 40.01
CA LYS A 159 -9.88 -11.00 41.32
C LYS A 159 -9.73 -12.54 41.55
N ARG A 160 -8.81 -12.97 42.42
CA ARG A 160 -8.60 -14.40 42.79
C ARG A 160 -9.79 -14.97 43.60
N PHE A 161 -10.20 -16.19 43.29
CA PHE A 161 -11.02 -17.03 44.16
C PHE A 161 -10.13 -17.96 44.99
N SER A 162 -10.43 -18.10 46.27
CA SER A 162 -9.86 -19.10 47.18
C SER A 162 -11.00 -19.86 47.86
N GLY A 163 -10.93 -21.19 47.82
CA GLY A 163 -11.82 -22.05 48.60
C GLY A 163 -11.69 -23.51 48.16
N ASN A 164 -10.86 -24.28 48.86
CA ASN A 164 -10.79 -25.73 48.70
C ASN A 164 -11.92 -26.42 49.47
N ARG A 165 -12.66 -27.30 48.79
CA ARG A 165 -13.34 -28.46 49.38
C ARG A 165 -13.13 -29.67 48.46
N GLY A 166 -12.98 -30.85 49.05
CA GLY A 166 -12.60 -32.09 48.38
C GLY A 166 -13.66 -32.62 47.42
N PHE A 167 -13.18 -33.29 46.37
CA PHE A 167 -13.94 -33.73 45.19
C PHE A 167 -14.38 -35.20 45.27
N THR A 168 -15.46 -35.53 44.57
CA THR A 168 -15.98 -36.90 44.42
C THR A 168 -15.61 -37.49 43.05
N VAL A 169 -15.70 -38.83 42.91
CA VAL A 169 -15.37 -39.54 41.65
C VAL A 169 -16.25 -39.10 40.46
N VAL A 170 -17.48 -38.68 40.73
CA VAL A 170 -18.41 -38.18 39.70
C VAL A 170 -17.90 -36.87 39.09
N GLU A 171 -17.27 -36.01 39.89
CA GLU A 171 -16.63 -34.78 39.38
C GLU A 171 -15.42 -35.07 38.48
N MET A 172 -14.71 -36.20 38.66
CA MET A 172 -13.64 -36.59 37.71
C MET A 172 -14.20 -36.95 36.34
N LEU A 173 -15.35 -37.62 36.28
CA LEU A 173 -15.99 -37.98 35.02
C LEU A 173 -16.51 -36.73 34.29
N VAL A 174 -17.13 -35.80 35.03
CA VAL A 174 -17.57 -34.52 34.48
C VAL A 174 -16.38 -33.64 34.07
N ALA A 175 -15.30 -33.62 34.85
CA ALA A 175 -14.12 -32.83 34.53
C ALA A 175 -13.42 -33.33 33.25
N LEU A 176 -13.28 -34.65 33.08
CA LEU A 176 -12.68 -35.23 31.88
C LEU A 176 -13.51 -34.95 30.63
N THR A 177 -14.84 -35.10 30.71
CA THR A 177 -15.73 -34.86 29.57
C THR A 177 -15.71 -33.39 29.14
N VAL A 178 -15.79 -32.46 30.08
CA VAL A 178 -15.68 -31.02 29.80
C VAL A 178 -14.29 -30.68 29.27
N PHE A 179 -13.22 -31.27 29.82
CA PHE A 179 -11.85 -31.04 29.37
C PHE A 179 -11.62 -31.51 27.92
N SER A 180 -12.12 -32.70 27.56
CA SER A 180 -12.01 -33.20 26.19
C SER A 180 -12.69 -32.27 25.18
N ILE A 181 -13.86 -31.72 25.53
CA ILE A 181 -14.56 -30.73 24.71
C ILE A 181 -13.70 -29.46 24.54
N LEU A 182 -13.14 -28.95 25.65
CA LEU A 182 -12.28 -27.76 25.61
C LEU A 182 -11.01 -27.98 24.76
N LEU A 183 -10.42 -29.19 24.81
CA LEU A 183 -9.24 -29.52 24.02
C LEU A 183 -9.54 -29.52 22.51
N VAL A 184 -10.68 -30.08 22.09
CA VAL A 184 -11.11 -30.06 20.68
C VAL A 184 -11.31 -28.61 20.20
N VAL A 185 -11.95 -27.76 21.02
CA VAL A 185 -12.13 -26.33 20.70
C VAL A 185 -10.77 -25.63 20.57
N ALA A 186 -9.84 -25.88 21.51
CA ALA A 186 -8.50 -25.28 21.49
C ALA A 186 -7.69 -25.70 20.25
N VAL A 187 -7.72 -26.98 19.86
CA VAL A 187 -7.04 -27.48 18.66
C VAL A 187 -7.65 -26.89 17.40
N GLY A 188 -8.98 -26.79 17.31
CA GLY A 188 -9.66 -26.17 16.17
C GLY A 188 -9.25 -24.70 15.99
N ILE A 189 -9.20 -23.95 17.08
CA ILE A 189 -8.72 -22.57 17.12
C ILE A 189 -7.25 -22.49 16.68
N PHE A 190 -6.39 -23.37 17.17
CA PHE A 190 -4.97 -23.41 16.82
C PHE A 190 -4.75 -23.68 15.33
N LEU A 191 -5.44 -24.68 14.76
CA LEU A 191 -5.38 -24.97 13.34
C LEU A 191 -5.88 -23.80 12.49
N SER A 192 -6.96 -23.12 12.92
CA SER A 192 -7.44 -21.91 12.26
C SER A 192 -6.40 -20.78 12.29
N ALA A 193 -5.67 -20.64 13.39
CA ALA A 193 -4.63 -19.62 13.53
C ALA A 193 -3.45 -19.89 12.56
N LEU A 194 -3.02 -21.15 12.42
CA LEU A 194 -1.97 -21.53 11.47
C LEU A 194 -2.39 -21.26 10.00
N LYS A 195 -3.64 -21.58 9.65
CA LYS A 195 -4.19 -21.26 8.32
C LYS A 195 -4.19 -19.76 8.06
N ASN A 196 -4.65 -18.97 9.03
CA ASN A 196 -4.64 -17.51 8.94
C ASN A 196 -3.22 -16.94 8.84
N GLN A 197 -2.26 -17.53 9.54
CA GLN A 197 -0.86 -17.10 9.47
C GLN A 197 -0.27 -17.32 8.07
N ARG A 198 -0.47 -18.50 7.46
CA ARG A 198 -0.04 -18.76 6.08
C ARG A 198 -0.69 -17.79 5.09
N PHE A 199 -2.01 -17.58 5.21
CA PHE A 199 -2.75 -16.63 4.38
C PHE A 199 -2.15 -15.21 4.47
N ILE A 200 -1.85 -14.73 5.68
CA ILE A 200 -1.27 -13.41 5.89
C ILE A 200 0.13 -13.30 5.28
N THR A 201 1.00 -14.29 5.50
CA THR A 201 2.40 -14.26 5.01
C THR A 201 2.47 -14.26 3.49
N GLU A 202 1.67 -15.10 2.82
CA GLU A 202 1.62 -15.16 1.35
C GLU A 202 1.11 -13.85 0.74
N ARG A 203 0.11 -13.24 1.37
CA ARG A 203 -0.45 -11.95 0.95
C ARG A 203 0.57 -10.82 1.12
N ILE A 204 1.34 -10.82 2.21
CA ILE A 204 2.43 -9.85 2.44
C ILE A 204 3.56 -10.04 1.42
N SER A 205 3.96 -11.29 1.14
CA SER A 205 5.00 -11.61 0.15
C SER A 205 4.62 -11.09 -1.24
N ALA A 206 3.39 -11.37 -1.69
CA ALA A 206 2.89 -10.86 -2.96
C ALA A 206 2.85 -9.32 -3.00
N GLY A 207 2.41 -8.68 -1.92
CA GLY A 207 2.40 -7.24 -1.79
C GLY A 207 3.80 -6.61 -1.84
N SER A 208 4.77 -7.20 -1.12
CA SER A 208 6.16 -6.74 -1.09
C SER A 208 6.83 -6.87 -2.47
N ASN A 209 6.66 -8.01 -3.14
CA ASN A 209 7.22 -8.25 -4.48
C ASN A 209 6.62 -7.31 -5.53
N ALA A 210 5.31 -7.04 -5.44
CA ALA A 210 4.69 -6.03 -6.30
C ALA A 210 5.15 -4.62 -5.98
N GLY A 211 5.40 -4.31 -4.71
CA GLY A 211 5.98 -3.03 -4.30
C GLY A 211 7.36 -2.80 -4.91
N ILE A 212 8.23 -3.81 -4.93
CA ILE A 212 9.56 -3.73 -5.59
C ILE A 212 9.42 -3.45 -7.09
N ALA A 213 8.48 -4.13 -7.76
CA ALA A 213 8.19 -3.87 -9.17
C ALA A 213 7.68 -2.44 -9.40
N LEU A 214 6.76 -1.96 -8.56
CA LEU A 214 6.23 -0.59 -8.62
C LEU A 214 7.33 0.46 -8.41
N GLU A 215 8.26 0.22 -7.50
CA GLU A 215 9.41 1.08 -7.25
C GLU A 215 10.38 1.11 -8.44
N GLN A 216 10.60 -0.02 -9.11
CA GLN A 216 11.43 -0.05 -10.30
C GLN A 216 10.79 0.74 -11.45
N ILE A 217 9.49 0.53 -11.71
CA ILE A 217 8.73 1.30 -12.70
C ILE A 217 8.83 2.80 -12.37
N SER A 218 8.63 3.16 -11.10
CA SER A 218 8.65 4.55 -10.65
C SER A 218 10.01 5.20 -10.83
N ARG A 219 11.10 4.50 -10.47
CA ARG A 219 12.47 5.01 -10.67
C ARG A 219 12.77 5.28 -12.13
N GLU A 220 12.36 4.38 -13.02
CA GLU A 220 12.65 4.51 -14.43
C GLU A 220 11.81 5.62 -15.09
N LEU A 221 10.52 5.69 -14.79
CA LEU A 221 9.64 6.78 -15.23
C LEU A 221 10.09 8.16 -14.73
N ARG A 222 10.67 8.24 -13.52
CA ARG A 222 11.18 9.49 -12.96
C ARG A 222 12.28 10.12 -13.80
N THR A 223 13.09 9.30 -14.47
CA THR A 223 14.18 9.76 -15.35
C THR A 223 13.83 9.66 -16.83
N GLY A 224 12.71 9.01 -17.15
CA GLY A 224 12.18 8.93 -18.50
C GLY A 224 11.26 10.09 -18.85
N TYR A 225 10.94 10.18 -20.13
CA TYR A 225 9.98 11.17 -20.63
C TYR A 225 9.02 10.54 -21.65
N PHE A 226 7.86 11.15 -21.78
CA PHE A 226 6.87 10.76 -22.77
C PHE A 226 7.14 11.49 -24.09
N ASP A 227 7.22 10.73 -25.18
CA ASP A 227 7.30 11.26 -26.54
C ASP A 227 6.01 10.90 -27.31
N PRO A 228 5.17 11.90 -27.67
CA PRO A 228 3.95 11.67 -28.45
C PRO A 228 4.19 11.00 -29.82
N SER A 229 5.41 11.08 -30.37
CA SER A 229 5.75 10.50 -31.67
C SER A 229 5.84 8.97 -31.66
N LEU A 230 5.88 8.35 -30.48
CA LEU A 230 5.93 6.89 -30.31
C LEU A 230 4.62 6.18 -30.67
N GLY A 231 3.57 6.90 -31.09
CA GLY A 231 2.26 6.32 -31.42
C GLY A 231 1.54 5.71 -30.20
N ALA A 232 2.08 5.92 -29.00
CA ALA A 232 1.41 5.60 -27.75
C ALA A 232 0.17 6.50 -27.60
N PRO A 233 -0.93 5.99 -27.00
CA PRO A 233 -2.11 6.81 -26.76
C PRO A 233 -1.69 8.12 -26.10
N LEU A 234 -2.15 9.24 -26.65
CA LEU A 234 -1.88 10.57 -26.09
C LEU A 234 -2.27 10.57 -24.60
N PRO A 235 -1.57 11.36 -23.75
CA PRO A 235 -1.83 11.49 -22.32
C PRO A 235 -3.17 12.19 -22.09
N ASN A 236 -4.27 11.50 -22.39
CA ASN A 236 -5.62 11.93 -22.10
C ASN A 236 -5.92 11.50 -20.66
N ARG A 237 -6.18 12.50 -19.80
CA ARG A 237 -6.33 12.46 -18.32
C ARG A 237 -7.27 11.38 -17.72
N ALA A 238 -7.82 10.46 -18.51
CA ALA A 238 -8.90 9.58 -18.07
C ALA A 238 -8.85 8.13 -18.61
N THR A 239 -7.91 7.75 -19.48
CA THR A 239 -7.88 6.37 -20.00
C THR A 239 -6.88 5.51 -19.25
N CYS A 240 -7.41 4.57 -18.47
CA CYS A 240 -6.62 3.57 -17.80
C CYS A 240 -6.03 2.59 -18.82
N LEU A 241 -4.71 2.65 -19.05
CA LEU A 241 -4.01 1.74 -19.95
C LEU A 241 -3.39 0.58 -19.17
N ASN A 242 -3.39 -0.60 -19.77
CA ASN A 242 -2.68 -1.77 -19.23
C ASN A 242 -1.20 -1.83 -19.66
N SER A 243 -0.75 -0.86 -20.44
CA SER A 243 0.64 -0.68 -20.85
C SER A 243 1.04 0.78 -20.90
N ILE A 244 2.31 1.07 -20.66
CA ILE A 244 2.92 2.38 -20.83
C ILE A 244 4.24 2.24 -21.57
N THR A 245 4.45 3.10 -22.55
CA THR A 245 5.68 3.17 -23.35
C THR A 245 6.25 4.59 -23.25
N PHE A 246 7.55 4.68 -22.98
CA PHE A 246 8.24 5.95 -22.78
C PHE A 246 9.71 5.83 -23.16
N VAL A 247 10.38 6.98 -23.31
CA VAL A 247 11.82 7.02 -23.53
C VAL A 247 12.52 6.95 -22.19
N SER A 248 13.40 5.96 -22.01
CA SER A 248 14.16 5.77 -20.77
C SER A 248 15.39 6.68 -20.72
N GLY A 249 15.58 7.34 -19.59
CA GLY A 249 16.80 8.10 -19.30
C GLY A 249 17.90 7.27 -18.61
N GLN A 250 17.68 5.98 -18.34
CA GLN A 250 18.61 5.13 -17.60
C GLN A 250 19.43 4.19 -18.48
N GLU A 251 18.99 3.96 -19.72
CA GLU A 251 19.57 2.97 -20.61
C GLU A 251 19.74 3.55 -22.02
N ALA A 252 20.84 3.21 -22.67
CA ALA A 252 21.05 3.55 -24.08
C ALA A 252 20.29 2.56 -24.97
N GLY A 253 19.65 3.06 -26.02
CA GLY A 253 19.00 2.22 -27.02
C GLY A 253 19.98 1.63 -28.02
N ILE A 254 19.44 0.89 -28.98
CA ILE A 254 20.24 0.22 -30.01
C ILE A 254 20.78 1.26 -31.00
N SER A 255 22.06 1.11 -31.40
CA SER A 255 22.71 1.96 -32.42
C SER A 255 22.75 3.45 -32.07
N GLY A 256 22.92 3.79 -30.78
CA GLY A 256 23.02 5.19 -30.33
C GLY A 256 21.70 5.96 -30.32
N LYS A 257 20.57 5.25 -30.48
CA LYS A 257 19.23 5.81 -30.28
C LYS A 257 18.85 5.75 -28.80
N GLU A 258 17.79 6.47 -28.43
CA GLU A 258 17.26 6.40 -27.07
C GLU A 258 16.55 5.06 -26.85
N ALA A 259 16.64 4.52 -25.63
CA ALA A 259 15.95 3.28 -25.28
C ALA A 259 14.46 3.55 -25.08
N ILE A 260 13.63 2.78 -25.75
CA ILE A 260 12.18 2.82 -25.54
C ILE A 260 11.81 1.70 -24.57
N VAL A 261 11.25 2.04 -23.42
CA VAL A 261 10.87 1.05 -22.41
C VAL A 261 9.37 0.95 -22.36
N THR A 262 8.87 -0.28 -22.35
CA THR A 262 7.45 -0.58 -22.24
C THR A 262 7.20 -1.46 -21.03
N TYR A 263 6.31 -0.99 -20.15
CA TYR A 263 5.70 -1.83 -19.12
C TYR A 263 4.32 -2.25 -19.60
N SER A 264 3.97 -3.52 -19.44
CA SER A 264 2.66 -4.04 -19.82
C SER A 264 2.16 -5.12 -18.87
N LEU A 265 0.86 -5.17 -18.63
CA LEU A 265 0.21 -6.28 -17.95
C LEU A 265 -0.11 -7.36 -18.97
N SER A 266 0.46 -8.55 -18.78
CA SER A 266 0.14 -9.73 -19.56
C SER A 266 0.16 -10.96 -18.66
N ASN A 267 -0.77 -11.90 -18.87
CA ASN A 267 -0.82 -13.16 -18.11
C ASN A 267 -0.77 -13.00 -16.57
N GLY A 268 -1.39 -11.93 -16.05
CA GLY A 268 -1.43 -11.66 -14.60
C GLY A 268 -0.10 -11.20 -14.00
N ARG A 269 0.87 -10.76 -14.81
CA ARG A 269 2.18 -10.26 -14.39
C ARG A 269 2.53 -8.98 -15.14
N ILE A 270 3.32 -8.12 -14.52
CA ILE A 270 3.91 -6.98 -15.22
C ILE A 270 5.15 -7.44 -15.97
N PHE A 271 5.22 -7.12 -17.25
CA PHE A 271 6.36 -7.34 -18.11
C PHE A 271 7.03 -6.02 -18.43
N ARG A 272 8.36 -6.04 -18.52
CA ARG A 272 9.20 -4.95 -19.01
C ARG A 272 9.85 -5.38 -20.32
N SER A 273 9.74 -4.59 -21.38
CA SER A 273 10.50 -4.77 -22.61
C SER A 273 11.29 -3.51 -22.94
N VAL A 274 12.43 -3.70 -23.61
CA VAL A 274 13.34 -2.61 -24.02
C VAL A 274 13.51 -2.66 -25.53
N SER A 275 13.31 -1.51 -26.18
CA SER A 275 13.51 -1.27 -27.61
C SER A 275 12.86 -2.33 -28.51
N GLY A 276 11.65 -2.80 -28.14
CA GLY A 276 10.90 -3.81 -28.89
C GLY A 276 11.38 -5.26 -28.70
N GLY A 277 12.32 -5.52 -27.79
CA GLY A 277 12.78 -6.86 -27.42
C GLY A 277 11.73 -7.69 -26.68
N SER A 278 12.05 -8.96 -26.41
CA SER A 278 11.19 -9.85 -25.62
C SER A 278 10.98 -9.29 -24.21
N GLY A 279 9.73 -9.24 -23.76
CA GLY A 279 9.39 -8.77 -22.42
C GLY A 279 9.83 -9.77 -21.34
N GLU A 280 10.42 -9.25 -20.28
CA GLU A 280 10.77 -10.01 -19.07
C GLU A 280 9.76 -9.74 -17.96
N ALA A 281 9.40 -10.77 -17.20
CA ALA A 281 8.45 -10.63 -16.10
C ALA A 281 9.11 -9.89 -14.92
N LEU A 282 8.61 -8.70 -14.61
CA LEU A 282 9.07 -7.88 -13.50
C LEU A 282 8.51 -8.34 -12.15
N THR A 283 7.22 -8.68 -12.11
CA THR A 283 6.59 -9.22 -10.89
C THR A 283 6.90 -10.70 -10.71
N ALA A 284 7.16 -11.15 -9.48
CA ALA A 284 7.45 -12.55 -9.15
C ALA A 284 6.31 -13.52 -9.52
N GLY A 285 6.61 -14.82 -9.62
CA GLY A 285 5.64 -15.85 -10.04
C GLY A 285 4.48 -16.11 -9.07
N ASN A 286 4.66 -15.79 -7.80
CA ASN A 286 3.63 -15.87 -6.75
C ASN A 286 2.71 -14.64 -6.72
N VAL A 287 3.03 -13.60 -7.51
CA VAL A 287 2.23 -12.38 -7.62
C VAL A 287 1.23 -12.53 -8.76
N LEU A 288 -0.04 -12.23 -8.48
CA LEU A 288 -1.09 -12.06 -9.46
C LEU A 288 -1.48 -10.59 -9.54
N VAL A 289 -1.21 -9.95 -10.68
CA VAL A 289 -1.69 -8.60 -10.99
C VAL A 289 -3.01 -8.75 -11.72
N GLU A 290 -4.12 -8.47 -11.03
CA GLU A 290 -5.47 -8.56 -11.57
C GLU A 290 -5.77 -7.39 -12.51
N ASN A 291 -5.22 -6.22 -12.19
CA ASN A 291 -5.38 -5.02 -12.99
C ASN A 291 -4.17 -4.10 -12.81
N ALA A 292 -3.71 -3.52 -13.91
CA ALA A 292 -2.69 -2.48 -13.94
C ALA A 292 -3.25 -1.31 -14.73
N CYS A 293 -3.03 -0.12 -14.19
CA CYS A 293 -3.51 1.12 -14.75
C CYS A 293 -2.36 2.10 -14.83
N PHE A 294 -2.07 2.55 -16.04
CA PHE A 294 -1.13 3.61 -16.31
C PHE A 294 -1.90 4.77 -16.93
N GLU A 295 -1.79 5.93 -16.30
CA GLU A 295 -2.37 7.18 -16.77
C GLU A 295 -1.27 8.24 -16.80
N ILE A 296 -1.35 9.15 -17.75
CA ILE A 296 -0.38 10.25 -17.88
C ILE A 296 -1.17 11.55 -17.80
N TYR A 297 -0.76 12.41 -16.89
CA TYR A 297 -1.30 13.73 -16.68
C TYR A 297 -0.26 14.76 -17.12
N GLN A 298 -0.60 15.53 -18.16
CA GLN A 298 0.26 16.60 -18.67
C GLN A 298 -0.64 17.78 -19.09
N THR A 299 -0.95 18.65 -18.14
CA THR A 299 -1.98 19.67 -18.30
C THR A 299 -1.63 20.89 -17.46
N ASN A 300 -1.99 22.06 -17.99
CA ASN A 300 -2.05 23.27 -17.20
C ASN A 300 -3.34 23.34 -16.35
N ASP A 301 -3.46 24.38 -15.52
CA ASP A 301 -4.62 24.65 -14.68
C ASP A 301 -5.93 24.93 -15.47
N VAL A 302 -5.83 25.10 -16.80
CA VAL A 302 -6.94 25.48 -17.72
C VAL A 302 -7.24 24.36 -18.75
N GLY A 303 -6.62 23.18 -18.64
CA GLY A 303 -6.85 22.04 -19.53
C GLY A 303 -6.08 22.04 -20.87
N ASN A 304 -5.16 22.99 -21.11
CA ASN A 304 -4.25 22.96 -22.27
C ASN A 304 -3.01 22.11 -21.97
N VAL A 305 -2.52 21.37 -22.97
CA VAL A 305 -1.50 20.30 -22.87
C VAL A 305 -0.05 20.83 -23.03
N GLU A 306 0.18 22.14 -22.96
CA GLU A 306 1.46 22.72 -23.37
C GLU A 306 2.42 22.96 -22.21
N CYS A 307 3.55 22.26 -22.22
CA CYS A 307 4.73 22.56 -21.42
C CYS A 307 4.54 22.41 -19.92
N TYR A 308 3.90 21.32 -19.49
CA TYR A 308 3.90 20.91 -18.08
C TYR A 308 4.67 19.59 -17.95
N PRO A 309 5.44 19.40 -16.86
CA PRO A 309 6.14 18.14 -16.62
C PRO A 309 5.12 16.99 -16.56
N PRO A 310 5.35 15.90 -17.31
CA PRO A 310 4.43 14.77 -17.31
C PRO A 310 4.44 14.10 -15.94
N ARG A 311 3.24 13.81 -15.45
CA ARG A 311 2.99 13.09 -14.22
C ARG A 311 2.35 11.75 -14.55
N PHE A 312 3.02 10.67 -14.16
CA PHE A 312 2.54 9.32 -14.36
C PHE A 312 1.76 8.87 -13.13
N PHE A 313 0.51 8.47 -13.30
CA PHE A 313 -0.27 7.80 -12.27
C PHE A 313 -0.27 6.30 -12.55
N ILE A 314 0.07 5.52 -11.53
CA ILE A 314 0.17 4.07 -11.62
C ILE A 314 -0.72 3.47 -10.56
N ARG A 315 -1.57 2.52 -10.93
CA ARG A 315 -2.35 1.72 -10.00
C ARG A 315 -2.21 0.24 -10.32
N LEU A 316 -1.94 -0.56 -9.29
CA LEU A 316 -1.88 -2.02 -9.38
C LEU A 316 -2.89 -2.64 -8.40
N ALA A 317 -3.68 -3.59 -8.88
CA ALA A 317 -4.50 -4.49 -8.07
C ALA A 317 -3.78 -5.84 -7.98
N VAL A 318 -3.28 -6.16 -6.78
CA VAL A 318 -2.32 -7.26 -6.58
C VAL A 318 -2.85 -8.29 -5.59
N ALA A 319 -2.82 -9.56 -5.94
CA ALA A 319 -3.13 -10.67 -5.06
C ALA A 319 -1.98 -11.70 -5.03
N SER A 320 -1.97 -12.57 -4.02
CA SER A 320 -1.17 -13.80 -4.10
C SER A 320 -1.87 -14.77 -5.05
N LYS A 321 -1.12 -15.27 -6.04
CA LYS A 321 -1.62 -16.21 -7.03
C LYS A 321 -2.14 -17.49 -6.37
N ASP A 322 -1.39 -18.03 -5.41
CA ASP A 322 -1.73 -19.28 -4.73
C ASP A 322 -2.97 -19.11 -3.85
N LEU A 323 -3.07 -18.01 -3.10
CA LEU A 323 -4.26 -17.72 -2.30
C LEU A 323 -5.51 -17.47 -3.15
N LYS A 324 -5.35 -16.91 -4.36
CA LYS A 324 -6.48 -16.71 -5.28
C LYS A 324 -7.00 -18.04 -5.82
N ILE A 325 -6.11 -19.00 -6.06
CA ILE A 325 -6.46 -20.36 -6.48
C ILE A 325 -7.13 -21.12 -5.32
N GLU A 326 -6.57 -21.04 -4.11
CA GLU A 326 -7.09 -21.77 -2.95
C GLU A 326 -8.43 -21.19 -2.42
N ASN A 327 -8.57 -19.86 -2.35
CA ASN A 327 -9.73 -19.18 -1.73
C ASN A 327 -10.08 -17.86 -2.43
N PRO A 328 -10.74 -17.87 -3.60
CA PRO A 328 -10.97 -16.66 -4.39
C PRO A 328 -11.84 -15.61 -3.68
N ALA A 329 -12.82 -16.04 -2.87
CA ALA A 329 -13.75 -15.15 -2.18
C ALA A 329 -13.11 -14.35 -1.03
N GLN A 330 -12.02 -14.85 -0.44
CA GLN A 330 -11.33 -14.20 0.68
C GLN A 330 -10.05 -13.47 0.25
N SER A 331 -9.58 -13.73 -0.97
CA SER A 331 -8.35 -13.17 -1.54
C SER A 331 -8.62 -11.93 -2.39
N ALA A 332 -9.19 -10.89 -1.78
CA ALA A 332 -9.36 -9.58 -2.42
C ALA A 332 -7.99 -8.97 -2.76
N PRO A 333 -7.83 -8.25 -3.89
CA PRO A 333 -6.55 -7.64 -4.24
C PRO A 333 -6.18 -6.50 -3.29
N ILE A 334 -4.88 -6.34 -3.05
CA ILE A 334 -4.28 -5.15 -2.46
C ILE A 334 -4.23 -4.08 -3.54
N MET A 335 -4.86 -2.94 -3.28
CA MET A 335 -4.89 -1.80 -4.20
C MET A 335 -3.73 -0.86 -3.88
N MET A 336 -2.73 -0.83 -4.75
CA MET A 336 -1.58 0.09 -4.66
C MET A 336 -1.75 1.18 -5.71
N GLN A 337 -1.53 2.43 -5.33
CA GLN A 337 -1.46 3.54 -6.26
C GLN A 337 -0.25 4.41 -5.93
N THR A 338 0.34 5.02 -6.95
CA THR A 338 1.40 6.01 -6.79
C THR A 338 1.36 7.00 -7.94
N VAL A 339 2.05 8.11 -7.75
CA VAL A 339 2.30 9.12 -8.74
C VAL A 339 3.79 9.29 -8.90
N VAL A 340 4.24 9.54 -10.12
CA VAL A 340 5.64 9.81 -10.44
C VAL A 340 5.71 11.06 -11.30
N SER A 341 6.37 12.10 -10.80
CA SER A 341 6.73 13.25 -11.64
C SER A 341 8.03 12.95 -12.39
N SER A 342 8.04 13.18 -13.71
CA SER A 342 9.30 13.13 -14.47
C SER A 342 10.24 14.24 -13.99
N ARG A 343 11.55 13.96 -14.01
CA ARG A 343 12.62 14.95 -13.82
C ARG A 343 13.00 15.65 -15.12
N VAL A 344 12.68 15.06 -16.27
CA VAL A 344 12.96 15.66 -17.58
C VAL A 344 11.86 16.65 -17.87
N LEU A 345 12.20 17.93 -17.89
CA LEU A 345 11.22 18.98 -18.19
C LEU A 345 10.86 18.92 -19.68
N PRO A 346 9.63 19.32 -20.08
CA PRO A 346 9.21 19.27 -21.49
C PRO A 346 10.17 19.97 -22.44
N ARG A 347 10.70 21.13 -22.03
CA ARG A 347 11.71 21.88 -22.79
C ARG A 347 13.06 21.16 -22.93
N GLU A 348 13.38 20.20 -22.06
CA GLU A 348 14.66 19.47 -22.09
C GLU A 348 14.62 18.29 -23.07
N ILE A 349 13.41 17.87 -23.46
CA ILE A 349 13.19 16.77 -24.39
C ILE A 349 13.81 17.08 -25.76
N LYS A 350 14.48 16.08 -26.33
CA LYS A 350 15.05 16.16 -27.68
C LYS A 350 13.93 16.36 -28.70
N ASN A 351 14.12 17.28 -29.65
CA ASN A 351 13.12 17.74 -30.63
C ASN A 351 11.92 18.50 -30.04
N ASP A 352 11.82 18.63 -28.71
CA ASP A 352 10.80 19.42 -28.00
C ASP A 352 9.41 19.29 -28.66
N PRO A 353 8.77 18.11 -28.57
CA PRO A 353 7.52 17.82 -29.29
C PRO A 353 6.38 18.78 -28.93
N PHE A 354 6.50 19.45 -27.77
CA PHE A 354 5.54 20.42 -27.25
C PHE A 354 5.92 21.88 -27.55
N LYS A 355 7.05 22.14 -28.23
CA LYS A 355 7.57 23.47 -28.61
C LYS A 355 7.73 24.44 -27.44
N CYS A 356 8.15 23.94 -26.28
CA CYS A 356 8.32 24.70 -25.05
C CYS A 356 9.52 25.65 -25.02
N ARG A 357 10.54 25.45 -25.86
CA ARG A 357 11.75 26.29 -25.92
C ARG A 357 11.54 27.66 -26.57
N GLY A 358 10.46 27.84 -27.33
CA GLY A 358 10.26 28.99 -28.22
C GLY A 358 9.24 30.04 -27.76
N ILE A 359 8.77 29.98 -26.50
CA ILE A 359 7.69 30.83 -25.97
C ILE A 359 8.21 31.76 -24.88
#